data_AF-A0A2G4K9P7-F1
#
_entry.id   AF-A0A2G4K9P7-F1
#
_cell.length_a   1.000
_cell.length_b   1.000
_cell.length_c   1.000
_cell.angle_alpha   90.00
_cell.angle_beta   90.00
_cell.angle_gamma   90.00
#
_symmetry.space_group_name_H-M   'P 1'
#
loop_
_entity.id
_entity.type
_entity.pdbx_description
1 polymer ?
#
loop_
_entity_poly.entity_id
_entity_poly.type
_entity_poly.pdbx_seq_one_letter_code
_entity_poly.pdbx_strand_id
1 'polypeptide(L)'
;MTSITVGTWGKSLAVRVPQEIARATGLMEGEQVDIEIQDGDIVLRRSSAQADARQRAQAAVARMLELSKMVSLEGLSLRELIDEGRR
;
A
#
# COMPACT_ATOMS: atom_id res chain seq x y z
N MET A 1 13.51 17.11 5.38
CA MET A 1 13.20 17.17 6.82
C MET A 1 12.31 18.38 7.03
N THR A 2 11.09 18.18 7.52
CA THR A 2 10.09 19.23 7.65
C THR A 2 9.85 19.47 9.15
N SER A 3 10.00 20.72 9.61
CA SER A 3 9.78 21.07 11.01
C SER A 3 8.33 21.50 11.21
N ILE A 4 7.70 20.97 12.27
CA ILE A 4 6.27 21.19 12.54
C ILE A 4 6.09 21.36 14.05
N THR A 5 5.30 22.35 14.45
CA THR A 5 4.96 22.55 15.86
C THR A 5 3.82 21.63 16.27
N VAL A 6 3.99 20.94 17.41
CA VAL A 6 2.95 20.10 18.01
C VAL A 6 1.78 20.98 18.47
N GLY A 7 0.57 20.61 18.07
CA GLY A 7 -0.67 21.26 18.50
C GLY A 7 -1.48 20.39 19.44
N THR A 8 -2.71 20.83 19.73
CA THR A 8 -3.69 20.07 20.50
C THR A 8 -4.90 19.71 19.65
N TRP A 9 -5.46 18.53 19.90
CA TRP A 9 -6.75 18.11 19.39
C TRP A 9 -7.58 17.54 20.56
N GLY A 10 -8.56 18.33 21.01
CA GLY A 10 -9.31 18.00 22.23
C GLY A 10 -8.40 17.95 23.46
N LYS A 11 -8.31 16.78 24.10
CA LYS A 11 -7.48 16.54 25.29
C LYS A 11 -6.11 15.93 24.99
N SER A 12 -5.74 15.80 23.72
CA SER A 12 -4.51 15.12 23.29
C SER A 12 -3.62 16.04 22.46
N LEU A 13 -2.32 15.71 22.41
CA LEU A 13 -1.38 16.33 21.47
C LEU A 13 -1.59 15.77 20.06
N ALA A 14 -1.33 16.61 19.05
CA ALA A 14 -1.45 16.24 17.65
C ALA A 14 -0.34 16.87 16.81
N VAL A 15 0.18 16.10 15.86
CA VAL A 15 1.09 16.58 14.80
C VAL A 15 0.31 16.60 13.49
N ARG A 16 0.31 17.74 12.81
CA ARG A 16 -0.28 17.84 11.47
C ARG A 16 0.68 17.23 10.47
N VAL A 17 0.21 16.25 9.70
CA VAL A 17 1.02 15.63 8.64
C VAL A 17 0.88 16.46 7.36
N PRO A 18 1.96 17.02 6.81
CA PRO A 18 1.93 17.74 5.54
C PRO A 18 1.47 16.83 4.39
N GLN A 19 0.79 17.41 3.40
CA GLN A 19 0.15 16.64 2.34
C GLN A 19 1.16 15.84 1.50
N GLU A 20 2.37 16.38 1.31
CA GLU A 20 3.46 15.68 0.62
C GLU A 20 3.91 14.41 1.37
N ILE A 21 3.96 14.45 2.70
CA ILE A 21 4.32 13.29 3.53
C ILE A 21 3.19 12.27 3.51
N ALA A 22 1.94 12.72 3.64
CA ALA A 22 0.78 11.84 3.57
C ALA A 22 0.72 11.10 2.22
N ARG A 23 0.98 11.80 1.10
CA ARG A 23 1.06 11.17 -0.23
C ARG A 23 2.21 10.19 -0.37
N ALA A 24 3.41 10.56 0.08
CA ALA A 24 4.60 9.70 -0.03
C ALA A 24 4.46 8.41 0.81
N THR A 25 3.82 8.50 1.98
CA THR A 25 3.56 7.34 2.85
C THR A 25 2.26 6.62 2.49
N GLY A 26 1.39 7.24 1.68
CA GLY A 26 0.05 6.79 1.33
C GLY A 26 -0.93 6.79 2.50
N LEU A 27 -0.64 7.54 3.57
CA LEU A 27 -1.51 7.65 4.75
C LEU A 27 -2.83 8.32 4.36
N MET A 28 -3.95 7.71 4.73
CA MET A 28 -5.29 8.20 4.41
C MET A 28 -6.04 8.69 5.65
N GLU A 29 -6.97 9.62 5.45
CA GLU A 29 -7.88 10.05 6.50
C GLU A 29 -8.73 8.86 7.00
N GLY A 30 -8.89 8.74 8.32
CA GLY A 30 -9.65 7.67 8.95
C GLY A 30 -8.93 6.31 9.01
N GLU A 31 -7.71 6.18 8.47
CA GLU A 31 -6.91 4.96 8.57
C GLU A 31 -6.46 4.72 10.02
N GLN A 32 -6.64 3.49 10.51
CA GLN A 32 -6.12 3.09 11.82
C GLN A 32 -4.61 2.80 11.73
N VAL A 33 -3.86 3.42 12.62
CA VAL A 33 -2.40 3.27 12.74
C VAL A 33 -2.03 2.90 14.17
N ASP A 34 -0.95 2.15 14.30
CA ASP A 34 -0.31 1.84 15.57
C ASP A 34 0.77 2.90 15.85
N ILE A 35 0.87 3.31 17.12
CA ILE A 35 1.89 4.25 17.59
C ILE A 35 2.80 3.51 18.56
N GLU A 36 4.10 3.58 18.33
CA GLU A 36 5.12 2.98 19.19
C GLU A 36 6.26 3.96 19.45
N ILE A 37 7.04 3.68 20.50
CA ILE A 37 8.23 4.46 20.86
C ILE A 37 9.45 3.64 20.44
N GLN A 38 10.33 4.21 19.62
CA GLN A 38 11.61 3.61 19.22
C GLN A 38 12.71 4.65 19.39
N ASP A 39 13.72 4.32 20.21
CA ASP A 39 14.88 5.19 20.46
C ASP A 39 14.55 6.63 20.92
N GLY A 40 13.41 6.80 21.59
CA GLY A 40 12.90 8.10 22.03
C GLY A 40 12.06 8.85 20.99
N ASP A 41 11.96 8.32 19.78
CA ASP A 41 11.12 8.82 18.71
C ASP A 41 9.73 8.17 18.73
N ILE A 42 8.73 8.91 18.24
CA ILE A 42 7.39 8.39 17.98
C ILE A 42 7.35 7.85 16.56
N VAL A 43 7.12 6.55 16.43
CA VAL A 43 6.98 5.87 15.15
C VAL A 43 5.51 5.53 14.92
N LEU A 44 4.98 6.00 13.80
CA LEU A 44 3.65 5.64 13.30
C LEU A 44 3.79 4.49 12.31
N ARG A 45 3.17 3.36 12.61
CA ARG A 45 3.09 2.21 11.71
C ARG A 45 1.63 1.96 11.31
N ARG A 46 1.42 1.56 10.07
CA ARG A 46 0.10 1.03 9.69
C ARG A 46 -0.18 -0.22 10.50
N SER A 47 -1.45 -0.46 10.85
CA SER A 47 -1.79 -1.62 11.66
C SER A 47 -1.26 -2.90 11.02
N SER A 48 -0.67 -3.78 11.84
CA SER A 48 -0.04 -5.02 11.39
C SER A 48 -0.95 -5.84 10.47
N ALA A 49 -2.24 -5.91 10.77
CA ALA A 49 -3.24 -6.58 9.93
C ALA A 49 -3.36 -5.97 8.52
N GLN A 50 -3.28 -4.64 8.38
CA GLN A 50 -3.31 -3.97 7.08
C GLN A 50 -1.98 -4.08 6.34
N ALA A 51 -0.86 -4.00 7.07
CA ALA A 51 0.47 -4.22 6.50
C ALA A 51 0.60 -5.64 5.93
N ASP A 52 0.16 -6.64 6.68
CA ASP A 52 0.14 -8.05 6.28
C ASP A 52 -0.76 -8.28 5.07
N ALA A 53 -1.97 -7.72 5.07
CA ALA A 53 -2.91 -7.84 3.94
C ALA A 53 -2.32 -7.23 2.65
N ARG A 54 -1.69 -6.06 2.75
CA ARG A 54 -1.03 -5.40 1.62
C ARG A 54 0.15 -6.21 1.10
N GLN A 55 0.99 -6.73 2.00
CA GLN A 55 2.13 -7.56 1.63
C GLN A 55 1.67 -8.84 0.92
N ARG A 56 0.61 -9.49 1.41
CA ARG A 56 0.01 -10.66 0.74
C ARG A 56 -0.53 -10.32 -0.64
N ALA A 57 -1.24 -9.20 -0.79
CA ALA A 57 -1.76 -8.75 -2.08
C ALA A 57 -0.63 -8.49 -3.08
N GLN A 58 0.43 -7.81 -2.66
CA GLN A 58 1.61 -7.55 -3.50
C GLN A 58 2.32 -8.85 -3.91
N ALA A 59 2.48 -9.79 -2.98
CA ALA A 59 3.06 -11.10 -3.27
C ALA A 59 2.19 -11.90 -4.26
N ALA A 60 0.87 -11.82 -4.15
CA ALA A 60 -0.05 -12.46 -5.09
C ALA A 60 0.06 -11.86 -6.51
N VAL A 61 0.11 -10.53 -6.62
CA VAL A 61 0.31 -9.84 -7.91
C VAL A 61 1.64 -10.21 -8.55
N ALA A 62 2.72 -10.22 -7.76
CA ALA A 62 4.04 -10.62 -8.25
C ALA A 62 4.03 -12.05 -8.81
N ARG A 63 3.37 -12.98 -8.11
CA ARG A 63 3.20 -14.36 -8.60
C ARG A 63 2.38 -14.44 -9.88
N MET A 64 1.29 -13.69 -9.99
CA MET A 64 0.47 -13.66 -11.21
C MET A 64 1.29 -13.17 -12.41
N LEU A 65 2.09 -12.12 -12.24
CA LEU A 65 2.97 -11.59 -13.27
C LEU A 65 4.10 -12.56 -13.66
N GLU A 66 4.55 -13.41 -12.74
CA GLU A 66 5.56 -14.42 -13.02
C GLU A 66 4.98 -15.62 -13.75
N LEU A 67 3.81 -16.11 -13.31
CA LEU A 67 3.07 -17.17 -13.99
C LEU A 67 2.65 -16.76 -15.42
N SER A 68 2.23 -15.51 -15.62
CA SER A 68 1.85 -15.04 -16.96
C SER A 68 3.02 -14.98 -17.94
N LYS A 69 4.27 -14.84 -17.45
CA LYS A 69 5.47 -14.93 -18.31
C LYS A 69 5.76 -16.36 -18.75
N MET A 70 5.45 -17.34 -17.91
CA MET A 70 5.65 -18.76 -18.24
C MET A 70 4.57 -19.29 -19.17
N VAL A 71 3.35 -18.76 -19.07
CA VAL A 71 2.24 -19.08 -19.97
C VAL A 71 2.20 -18.04 -21.10
N SER A 72 3.27 -18.00 -21.91
CA SER A 72 3.21 -17.26 -23.18
C SER A 72 2.32 -18.04 -24.14
N LEU A 73 1.21 -17.43 -24.56
CA LEU A 73 0.31 -17.99 -25.56
C LEU A 73 0.95 -17.88 -26.95
N GLU A 74 2.11 -18.51 -27.20
CA GLU A 74 2.84 -18.62 -28.48
C GLU A 74 2.64 -17.49 -29.53
N GLY A 75 2.56 -16.22 -29.10
CA GLY A 75 2.27 -15.08 -29.99
C GLY A 75 0.81 -14.97 -30.49
N LEU A 76 -0.10 -15.84 -30.08
CA LEU A 76 -1.54 -15.73 -30.31
C LEU A 76 -2.09 -14.50 -29.60
N SER A 77 -2.77 -13.66 -30.37
CA SER A 77 -3.50 -12.51 -29.89
C SER A 77 -4.77 -12.93 -29.14
N LEU A 78 -5.21 -12.08 -28.20
CA LEU A 78 -6.49 -12.24 -27.50
C LEU A 78 -7.69 -12.45 -28.44
N ARG A 79 -7.63 -11.91 -29.67
CA ARG A 79 -8.67 -12.09 -30.69
C ARG A 79 -8.71 -13.52 -31.23
N GLU A 80 -7.55 -14.11 -31.53
CA GLU A 80 -7.46 -15.47 -32.07
C GLU A 80 -8.00 -16.50 -31.07
N LEU A 81 -7.77 -16.30 -29.78
CA LEU A 81 -8.29 -17.18 -28.73
C LEU A 81 -9.82 -17.09 -28.56
N ILE A 82 -10.39 -15.89 -28.72
CA ILE A 82 -11.84 -15.68 -28.64
C ILE A 82 -12.55 -16.30 -29.86
N ASP A 83 -11.95 -16.21 -31.04
CA ASP A 83 -12.50 -16.79 -32.26
C ASP A 83 -12.39 -18.32 -32.27
N GLU A 84 -11.31 -18.89 -31.75
CA GLU A 84 -11.15 -20.35 -31.57
C GLU A 84 -12.19 -20.93 -30.61
N GLY A 85 -12.41 -20.29 -29.45
CA GLY A 85 -13.40 -20.75 -28.46
C GLY A 85 -14.87 -20.58 -28.87
N ARG A 86 -15.14 -19.92 -30.02
CA ARG A 86 -16.47 -19.76 -30.61
C ARG A 86 -16.79 -20.77 -31.72
N ARG A 87 -15.82 -21.61 -32.12
CA ARG A 87 -16.07 -22.75 -33.01
C ARG A 87 -16.47 -23.99 -32.23
#